data_AF-A0A960R3N7-F1
#
_entry.id   AF-A0A960R3N7-F1
#
_cell.length_a   1.000
_cell.length_b   1.000
_cell.length_c   1.000
_cell.angle_alpha   90.00
_cell.angle_beta   90.00
_cell.angle_gamma   90.00
#
_symmetry.space_group_name_H-M   'P 1'
#
loop_
_entity.id
_entity.type
_entity.pdbx_description
1 polymer ?
#
loop_
_entity_poly.entity_id
_entity_poly.type
_entity_poly.pdbx_seq_one_letter_code
_entity_poly.pdbx_strand_id
1 'polypeptide(L)'
;MVTGEFYPFSPFSMYSNPSPVPLRFCYVADGEGEPLPILWHTGVSPASLTKKYGHHRGEIEEAIGRKERPEMTDEEVRAEAGLEVLKWLRNLSMNRAKRELTDPLQLVEISVSTDGHGLTETSRAVAELE
;
A
#
# COMPACT_ATOMS: atom_id res chain seq x y z
N MET A 1 -25.40 29.64 29.52
CA MET A 1 -26.42 29.08 28.60
C MET A 1 -25.79 27.85 27.96
N VAL A 2 -26.38 26.68 28.20
CA VAL A 2 -25.95 25.41 27.60
C VAL A 2 -26.98 25.07 26.53
N THR A 3 -26.51 24.88 25.32
CA THR A 3 -27.23 24.32 24.16
C THR A 3 -26.18 23.47 23.45
N GLY A 4 -26.21 22.15 23.38
CA GLY A 4 -27.25 21.16 23.62
C GLY A 4 -27.10 20.09 22.54
N GLU A 5 -25.98 19.34 22.56
CA GLU A 5 -25.77 18.20 21.67
C GLU A 5 -26.61 17.02 22.16
N PHE A 6 -27.75 16.79 21.51
CA PHE A 6 -28.59 15.62 21.75
C PHE A 6 -28.26 14.53 20.72
N TYR A 7 -27.25 13.72 21.01
CA TYR A 7 -27.12 12.37 20.44
C TYR A 7 -27.58 11.37 21.51
N PRO A 8 -28.80 10.80 21.41
CA PRO A 8 -29.40 10.10 22.55
C PRO A 8 -28.86 8.68 22.81
N PHE A 9 -27.83 8.21 22.11
CA PHE A 9 -27.28 6.87 22.33
C PHE A 9 -25.75 6.84 22.19
N SER A 10 -25.08 6.53 23.30
CA SER A 10 -23.64 6.22 23.49
C SER A 10 -22.73 7.40 23.95
N PRO A 11 -22.28 7.43 25.22
CA PRO A 11 -21.27 8.37 25.73
C PRO A 11 -19.83 7.97 25.35
N PHE A 12 -19.66 7.02 24.44
CA PHE A 12 -18.35 6.68 23.92
C PHE A 12 -18.04 7.58 22.73
N SER A 13 -16.91 8.29 22.79
CA SER A 13 -16.20 8.91 21.67
C SER A 13 -15.67 7.87 20.65
N MET A 14 -16.45 6.81 20.39
CA MET A 14 -16.10 5.64 19.57
C MET A 14 -16.12 5.93 18.07
N TYR A 15 -16.75 7.03 17.63
CA TYR A 15 -16.56 7.52 16.27
C TYR A 15 -15.33 8.42 16.26
N SER A 16 -14.16 7.79 16.17
CA SER A 16 -12.93 8.49 15.84
C SER A 16 -13.22 9.35 14.62
N ASN A 17 -12.95 10.66 14.69
CA ASN A 17 -12.87 11.48 13.50
C ASN A 17 -12.04 10.70 12.47
N PRO A 18 -12.54 10.50 11.24
CA PRO A 18 -11.74 9.84 10.23
C PRO A 18 -10.42 10.59 10.13
N SER A 19 -9.32 9.85 10.19
CA SER A 19 -7.99 10.46 10.16
C SER A 19 -7.91 11.36 8.92
N PRO A 20 -7.45 12.61 9.04
CA PRO A 20 -7.23 13.47 7.87
C PRO A 20 -6.09 12.95 7.00
N VAL A 21 -5.31 11.98 7.50
CA VAL A 21 -4.23 11.33 6.76
C VAL A 21 -4.84 10.30 5.80
N PRO A 22 -4.53 10.35 4.49
CA PRO A 22 -5.01 9.37 3.53
C PRO A 22 -4.59 7.94 3.92
N LEU A 23 -5.55 7.01 3.86
CA LEU A 23 -5.28 5.60 4.03
C LEU A 23 -4.62 5.07 2.77
N ARG A 24 -3.49 4.37 2.93
CA ARG A 24 -2.75 3.76 1.81
C ARG A 24 -2.82 2.25 1.91
N PHE A 25 -3.10 1.59 0.80
CA PHE A 25 -3.02 0.15 0.68
C PHE A 25 -2.46 -0.26 -0.69
N CYS A 26 -1.77 -1.40 -0.70
CA CYS A 26 -1.17 -1.94 -1.92
C CYS A 26 -1.83 -3.25 -2.31
N TYR A 27 -2.01 -3.44 -3.61
CA TYR A 27 -2.35 -4.73 -4.21
C TYR A 27 -1.46 -4.99 -5.42
N VAL A 28 -1.46 -6.23 -5.90
CA VAL A 28 -0.73 -6.61 -7.10
C VAL A 28 -1.72 -6.84 -8.21
N ALA A 29 -1.41 -6.33 -9.38
CA ALA A 29 -2.15 -6.54 -10.61
C ALA A 29 -1.29 -7.29 -11.64
N ASP A 30 -1.93 -7.81 -12.68
CA ASP A 30 -1.25 -8.20 -13.91
C ASP A 30 -0.90 -6.96 -14.77
N GLY A 31 -0.29 -7.18 -15.93
CA GLY A 31 0.06 -6.10 -16.87
C GLY A 31 -1.13 -5.41 -17.55
N GLU A 32 -2.36 -5.90 -17.34
CA GLU A 32 -3.59 -5.24 -17.80
C GLU A 32 -4.22 -4.39 -16.67
N GLY A 33 -3.67 -4.46 -15.45
CA GLY A 33 -4.16 -3.73 -14.28
C GLY A 33 -5.21 -4.49 -13.48
N GLU A 34 -5.49 -5.75 -13.81
CA GLU A 34 -6.46 -6.59 -13.11
C GLU A 34 -5.85 -7.17 -11.82
N PRO A 35 -6.54 -7.08 -10.66
CA PRO A 35 -5.99 -7.50 -9.38
C PRO A 35 -5.78 -9.01 -9.30
N LEU A 36 -4.58 -9.43 -8.90
CA LEU A 36 -4.21 -10.84 -8.73
C LEU A 36 -4.48 -11.36 -7.31
N PRO A 37 -4.89 -12.64 -7.16
CA PRO A 37 -5.15 -13.25 -5.86
C PRO A 37 -3.86 -13.65 -5.12
N ILE A 38 -3.03 -12.67 -4.75
CA ILE A 38 -1.66 -12.88 -4.22
C ILE A 38 -1.58 -13.82 -3.02
N LEU A 39 -2.63 -13.88 -2.18
CA LEU A 39 -2.66 -14.74 -1.01
C LEU A 39 -2.62 -16.22 -1.40
N TRP A 40 -3.30 -16.58 -2.49
CA TRP A 40 -3.28 -17.95 -3.00
C TRP A 40 -1.87 -18.31 -3.52
N HIS A 41 -1.26 -17.39 -4.26
CA HIS A 41 0.05 -17.56 -4.88
C HIS A 41 1.21 -17.60 -3.87
N THR A 42 1.26 -16.64 -2.95
CA THR A 42 2.42 -16.39 -2.08
C THR A 42 2.17 -16.66 -0.61
N GLY A 43 0.90 -16.68 -0.18
CA GLY A 43 0.53 -16.74 1.24
C GLY A 43 0.63 -15.41 1.97
N VAL A 44 0.93 -14.33 1.24
CA VAL A 44 1.00 -12.98 1.78
C VAL A 44 -0.35 -12.30 1.60
N SER A 45 -0.88 -11.71 2.67
CA SER A 45 -2.09 -10.90 2.59
C SER A 45 -1.80 -9.49 2.05
N PRO A 46 -2.77 -8.80 1.45
CA PRO A 46 -2.61 -7.40 1.00
C PRO A 46 -2.17 -6.44 2.12
N ALA A 47 -2.60 -6.69 3.36
CA ALA A 47 -2.15 -5.90 4.51
C ALA A 47 -0.67 -6.12 4.81
N SER A 48 -0.19 -7.36 4.77
CA SER A 48 1.24 -7.68 4.93
C SER A 48 2.07 -7.11 3.78
N LEU A 49 1.54 -7.14 2.55
CA LEU A 49 2.14 -6.51 1.39
C LEU A 49 2.34 -5.00 1.59
N THR A 50 1.28 -4.30 2.00
CA THR A 50 1.32 -2.85 2.29
C THR A 50 2.37 -2.51 3.35
N LYS A 51 2.46 -3.33 4.41
CA LYS A 51 3.49 -3.17 5.45
C LYS A 51 4.90 -3.37 4.90
N LYS A 52 5.10 -4.41 4.07
CA LYS A 52 6.42 -4.72 3.49
C LYS A 52 6.88 -3.61 2.55
N TYR A 53 5.97 -3.07 1.75
CA TYR A 53 6.22 -1.90 0.91
C TYR A 53 6.59 -0.67 1.73
N GLY A 54 5.81 -0.34 2.76
CA GLY A 54 6.11 0.78 3.66
C GLY A 54 7.46 0.63 4.37
N HIS A 55 7.83 -0.59 4.75
CA HIS A 55 9.13 -0.88 5.35
C HIS A 55 10.29 -0.61 4.38
N HIS A 56 10.22 -1.11 3.13
CA HIS A 56 11.26 -0.86 2.14
C HIS A 56 11.38 0.63 1.78
N ARG A 57 10.26 1.36 1.68
CA ARG A 57 10.31 2.82 1.51
C ARG A 57 11.07 3.49 2.66
N GLY A 58 10.75 3.14 3.90
CA GLY A 58 11.40 3.69 5.08
C GLY A 58 12.91 3.39 5.13
N GLU A 59 13.32 2.17 4.75
CA GLU A 59 14.75 1.81 4.66
C GLU A 59 15.50 2.66 3.63
N ILE A 60 14.89 2.91 2.47
CA ILE A 60 15.49 3.75 1.41
C ILE A 60 15.58 5.21 1.89
N GLU A 61 14.49 5.76 2.43
CA GLU A 61 14.45 7.13 2.95
C GLU A 61 15.47 7.34 4.08
N GLU A 62 15.61 6.38 4.99
CA GLU A 62 16.60 6.42 6.06
C GLU A 62 18.04 6.37 5.52
N ALA A 63 18.31 5.52 4.53
CA ALA A 63 19.63 5.42 3.91
C ALA A 63 20.02 6.70 3.15
N ILE A 64 19.05 7.38 2.52
CA ILE A 64 19.23 8.71 1.92
C ILE A 64 19.54 9.74 3.01
N GLY A 65 18.77 9.75 4.11
CA GLY A 65 19.00 10.64 5.25
C GLY A 65 20.38 10.46 5.91
N ARG A 66 20.90 9.23 5.91
CA ARG A 66 22.26 8.88 6.38
C ARG A 66 23.36 9.15 5.36
N LYS A 67 23.02 9.58 4.14
CA LYS A 67 23.95 9.78 3.00
C LYS A 67 24.68 8.51 2.53
N GLU A 68 24.09 7.35 2.80
CA GLU A 68 24.58 6.06 2.29
C GLU A 68 24.12 5.82 0.84
N ARG A 69 23.11 6.57 0.39
CA ARG A 69 22.54 6.53 -0.96
C ARG A 69 22.43 7.93 -1.55
N PRO A 70 22.42 8.08 -2.90
CA PRO A 70 22.17 9.36 -3.54
C PRO A 70 20.78 9.88 -3.20
N GLU A 71 20.60 11.21 -3.26
CA GLU A 71 19.27 11.80 -3.17
C GLU A 71 18.40 11.28 -4.32
N MET A 72 17.19 10.85 -3.97
CA MET A 72 16.18 10.34 -4.90
C MET A 72 14.89 11.12 -4.70
N THR A 73 14.13 11.27 -5.78
CA THR A 73 12.76 11.77 -5.71
C THR A 73 11.86 10.75 -5.01
N ASP A 74 10.75 11.21 -4.42
CA ASP A 74 9.76 10.31 -3.80
C ASP A 74 9.22 9.29 -4.82
N GLU A 75 9.13 9.64 -6.11
CA GLU A 75 8.69 8.72 -7.16
C GLU A 75 9.70 7.59 -7.40
N GLU A 76 11.00 7.89 -7.41
CA GLU A 76 12.07 6.91 -7.53
C GLU A 76 12.12 5.99 -6.32
N VAL A 77 12.00 6.53 -5.10
CA VAL A 77 11.93 5.74 -3.86
C VAL A 77 10.76 4.77 -3.90
N ARG A 78 9.58 5.26 -4.33
CA ARG A 78 8.38 4.43 -4.44
C ARG A 78 8.56 3.32 -5.47
N ALA A 79 9.09 3.64 -6.66
CA ALA A 79 9.33 2.66 -7.71
C ALA A 79 10.32 1.59 -7.27
N GLU A 80 11.43 1.97 -6.63
CA GLU A 80 12.43 1.03 -6.15
C GLU A 80 11.88 0.12 -5.04
N ALA A 81 11.20 0.69 -4.05
CA ALA A 81 10.53 -0.09 -3.00
C ALA A 81 9.48 -1.05 -3.59
N GLY A 82 8.77 -0.62 -4.63
CA GLY A 82 7.79 -1.44 -5.33
C GLY A 82 8.43 -2.63 -6.06
N LEU A 83 9.55 -2.39 -6.75
CA LEU A 83 10.31 -3.44 -7.44
C LEU A 83 10.84 -4.50 -6.46
N GLU A 84 11.40 -4.08 -5.33
CA GLU A 84 11.90 -5.02 -4.31
C GLU A 84 10.78 -5.91 -3.75
N VAL A 85 9.59 -5.33 -3.55
CA VAL A 85 8.41 -6.08 -3.13
C VAL A 85 7.94 -7.08 -4.20
N LEU A 86 7.91 -6.68 -5.47
CA LEU A 86 7.52 -7.56 -6.58
C LEU A 86 8.49 -8.74 -6.73
N LYS A 87 9.81 -8.48 -6.68
CA LYS A 87 10.84 -9.53 -6.67
C LYS A 87 10.67 -10.50 -5.50
N TRP A 88 10.41 -9.96 -4.30
CA TRP A 88 10.16 -10.78 -3.12
C TRP A 88 8.93 -11.68 -3.27
N LEU A 89 7.83 -11.16 -3.80
CA LEU A 89 6.62 -11.93 -4.07
C LEU A 89 6.85 -13.01 -5.13
N ARG A 90 7.59 -12.71 -6.19
CA ARG A 90 7.95 -13.67 -7.25
C ARG A 90 8.71 -14.84 -6.65
N ASN A 91 9.75 -14.56 -5.84
CA ASN A 91 10.52 -15.57 -5.12
C ASN A 91 9.65 -16.42 -4.17
N LEU A 92 8.69 -15.81 -3.46
CA LEU A 92 7.75 -16.55 -2.63
C LEU A 92 6.82 -17.46 -3.44
N SER A 93 6.35 -17.00 -4.60
CA SER A 93 5.48 -17.78 -5.47
C SER A 93 6.20 -19.00 -6.05
N MET A 94 7.49 -18.87 -6.40
CA MET A 94 8.31 -19.97 -6.92
C MET A 94 8.51 -21.10 -5.89
N ASN A 95 8.51 -20.76 -4.60
CA ASN A 95 8.58 -21.75 -3.52
C ASN A 95 7.28 -22.56 -3.34
N ARG A 96 6.20 -22.22 -4.06
CA ARG A 96 4.89 -22.89 -3.99
C ARG A 96 4.56 -23.56 -5.31
N ALA A 97 4.60 -24.89 -5.30
CA ALA A 97 4.31 -25.70 -6.48
C ALA A 97 2.95 -25.33 -7.12
N LYS A 98 2.97 -25.09 -8.45
CA LYS A 98 1.78 -24.79 -9.28
C LYS A 98 1.05 -23.48 -8.93
N ARG A 99 1.71 -22.52 -8.28
CA ARG A 99 1.11 -21.23 -7.88
C ARG A 99 2.01 -20.04 -8.15
N GLU A 100 2.84 -20.16 -9.18
CA GLU A 100 3.72 -19.10 -9.62
C GLU A 100 2.91 -17.88 -10.06
N LEU A 101 3.38 -16.69 -9.70
CA LEU A 101 2.89 -15.44 -10.26
C LEU A 101 3.59 -15.24 -11.60
N THR A 102 2.85 -15.27 -12.71
CA THR A 102 3.44 -15.05 -14.04
C THR A 102 3.59 -13.56 -14.32
N ASP A 103 4.67 -13.18 -14.97
CA ASP A 103 4.89 -11.80 -15.40
C ASP A 103 3.99 -11.49 -16.63
N PRO A 104 3.59 -10.23 -16.85
CA PRO A 104 3.96 -9.02 -16.11
C PRO A 104 3.19 -8.84 -14.78
N LEU A 105 3.88 -8.29 -13.76
CA LEU A 105 3.30 -7.96 -12.46
C LEU A 105 3.40 -6.46 -12.17
N GLN A 106 2.33 -5.86 -11.68
CA GLN A 106 2.31 -4.47 -11.27
C GLN A 106 2.00 -4.34 -9.78
N LEU A 107 2.70 -3.45 -9.08
CA LEU A 107 2.34 -3.05 -7.73
C LEU A 107 1.52 -1.75 -7.80
N VAL A 108 0.28 -1.79 -7.32
CA VAL A 108 -0.61 -0.63 -7.33
C VAL A 108 -0.80 -0.14 -5.90
N GLU A 109 -0.58 1.16 -5.70
CA GLU A 109 -0.89 1.88 -4.46
C GLU A 109 -2.22 2.59 -4.63
N ILE A 110 -3.15 2.33 -3.70
CA ILE A 110 -4.40 3.07 -3.58
C ILE A 110 -4.31 3.98 -2.36
N SER A 111 -4.64 5.24 -2.57
CA SER A 111 -4.81 6.25 -1.54
C SER A 111 -6.28 6.63 -1.42
N VAL A 112 -6.84 6.47 -0.22
CA VAL A 112 -8.21 6.87 0.11
C VAL A 112 -8.16 8.05 1.07
N SER A 113 -8.73 9.18 0.67
CA SER A 113 -8.87 10.37 1.53
C SER A 113 -10.34 10.72 1.73
N THR A 114 -10.64 11.43 2.81
CA THR A 114 -11.95 12.04 3.03
C THR A 114 -11.81 13.54 3.15
N ASP A 115 -12.64 14.28 2.44
CA ASP A 115 -12.63 15.74 2.37
C ASP A 115 -13.88 16.36 3.03
N GLY A 116 -14.59 15.58 3.85
CA GLY A 116 -15.85 16.01 4.48
C GLY A 116 -17.06 16.03 3.54
N HIS A 117 -16.86 15.86 2.23
CA HIS A 117 -17.92 15.77 1.22
C HIS A 117 -18.03 14.38 0.58
N GLY A 118 -16.99 13.56 0.70
CA GLY A 118 -17.02 12.16 0.27
C GLY A 118 -15.74 11.38 0.58
N LEU A 119 -15.63 10.22 -0.06
CA LEU A 119 -14.42 9.42 -0.14
C LEU A 119 -13.82 9.62 -1.54
N THR A 120 -12.55 10.02 -1.59
CA THR A 120 -11.79 10.12 -2.83
C THR A 120 -10.79 8.98 -2.87
N GLU A 121 -10.89 8.15 -3.89
CA GLU A 121 -9.96 7.05 -4.16
C GLU A 121 -9.05 7.43 -5.32
N THR A 122 -7.74 7.23 -5.17
CA THR A 122 -6.76 7.42 -6.23
C THR A 122 -5.88 6.19 -6.30
N SER A 123 -5.85 5.52 -7.46
CA SER A 123 -4.97 4.39 -7.74
C SER A 123 -3.79 4.84 -8.61
N ARG A 124 -2.59 4.32 -8.31
CA ARG A 124 -1.37 4.56 -9.08
C ARG A 124 -0.55 3.29 -9.17
N ALA A 125 -0.15 2.91 -10.39
CA ALA A 125 0.89 1.90 -10.59
C ALA A 125 2.23 2.49 -10.12
N VAL A 126 2.87 1.79 -9.20
CA VAL A 126 4.10 2.25 -8.54
C VAL A 126 5.33 1.59 -9.14
N ALA A 127 5.22 0.32 -9.49
CA ALA A 127 6.30 -0.46 -10.07
C ALA A 127 5.73 -1.55 -10.95
N GLU A 128 6.49 -1.95 -11.96
CA GLU A 128 6.17 -3.03 -12.88
C GLU A 128 7.38 -3.98 -12.96
N LEU A 129 7.11 -5.28 -12.95
CA LEU A 129 8.10 -6.34 -13.12
C LEU A 129 7.72 -7.11 -14.39
N GLU A 130 8.60 -7.07 -15.38
CA GLU A 130 8.52 -7.81 -16.65
C GLU A 130 9.12 -9.22 -16.56
#